data_AF-A0A371BT46-F1
#
_entry.id   AF-A0A371BT46-F1
#
_cell.length_a   1.000
_cell.length_b   1.000
_cell.length_c   1.000
_cell.angle_alpha   90.00
_cell.angle_beta   90.00
_cell.angle_gamma   90.00
#
_symmetry.space_group_name_H-M   'P 1'
#
loop_
_entity.id
_entity.type
_entity.pdbx_description
1 polymer ?
#
loop_
_entity_poly.entity_id
_entity_poly.type
_entity_poly.pdbx_seq_one_letter_code
_entity_poly.pdbx_strand_id
1 'polypeptide(L)'
;MQRVLAAAPLKGACLSRKPIVELVEAAVENLALQRRDMAQTRRTISPEAAELGVLALYCLVEGSSQPLLVRSGERIEGVYRAEPPQIMEKLVSTTNGVKQLGQIILDVRAGREPRQLAFGEDPVDLYMPGATPLNRDHLYAYVEQASRSTAVQEDDPETARQVYENKLRDCVKEMEVLVQGVKKVKDGGGDILVERVGLSLSEELVMLSRLTSELTYWNGIAERRNPPTSRDEEDEDFDADWDESA
;
A
#
# COMPACT_ATOMS: atom_id res chain seq x y z
N MET A 1 -23.41 -26.76 -14.20
CA MET A 1 -22.88 -26.36 -12.88
C MET A 1 -22.52 -24.88 -12.92
N GLN A 2 -23.35 -24.00 -12.34
CA GLN A 2 -23.02 -22.59 -12.19
C GLN A 2 -21.89 -22.46 -11.16
N ARG A 3 -20.69 -22.09 -11.60
CA ARG A 3 -19.65 -21.60 -10.70
C ARG A 3 -20.16 -20.29 -10.11
N VAL A 4 -20.65 -20.33 -8.88
CA VAL A 4 -20.74 -19.14 -8.04
C VAL A 4 -19.30 -18.68 -7.86
N LEU A 5 -18.92 -17.62 -8.58
CA LEU A 5 -17.62 -16.96 -8.40
C LEU A 5 -17.62 -16.41 -6.97
N ALA A 6 -17.04 -17.19 -6.06
CA ALA A 6 -16.93 -16.81 -4.67
C ALA A 6 -16.15 -15.49 -4.59
N ALA A 7 -16.71 -14.51 -3.90
CA ALA A 7 -16.00 -13.31 -3.49
C ALA A 7 -14.97 -13.66 -2.41
N ALA A 8 -14.00 -14.52 -2.76
CA ALA A 8 -12.86 -14.88 -1.92
C ALA A 8 -12.15 -13.64 -1.32
N PRO A 9 -12.03 -12.50 -2.04
CA PRO A 9 -11.51 -11.24 -1.49
C PRO A 9 -12.24 -10.71 -0.25
N LEU A 10 -13.54 -11.01 -0.11
CA LEU A 10 -14.41 -10.45 0.92
C LEU A 10 -14.65 -11.40 2.10
N LYS A 11 -13.99 -12.57 2.14
CA LYS A 11 -14.20 -13.59 3.20
C LYS A 11 -13.85 -13.09 4.61
N GLY A 12 -12.95 -12.12 4.73
CA GLY A 12 -12.55 -11.52 6.00
C GLY A 12 -13.48 -10.41 6.50
N ALA A 13 -14.58 -10.12 5.80
CA ALA A 13 -15.50 -9.06 6.18
C ALA A 13 -16.18 -9.38 7.53
N CYS A 14 -16.08 -8.44 8.47
CA CYS A 14 -16.84 -8.45 9.72
C CYS A 14 -17.78 -7.25 9.68
N LEU A 15 -19.08 -7.40 9.95
CA LEU A 15 -20.01 -6.27 9.97
C LEU A 15 -19.87 -5.50 11.29
N SER A 16 -18.88 -4.63 11.35
CA SER A 16 -18.67 -3.75 12.48
C SER A 16 -19.64 -2.57 12.42
N ARG A 17 -20.23 -2.18 13.55
CA ARG A 17 -21.12 -1.01 13.62
C ARG A 17 -20.35 0.32 13.59
N LYS A 18 -19.13 0.32 13.08
CA LYS A 18 -18.27 1.50 13.03
C LYS A 18 -18.80 2.50 11.99
N PRO A 19 -18.56 3.80 12.20
CA PRO A 19 -18.77 4.80 11.16
C PRO A 19 -18.00 4.45 9.87
N ILE A 20 -18.61 4.70 8.72
CA ILE A 20 -18.01 4.36 7.41
C ILE A 20 -16.69 5.11 7.19
N VAL A 21 -16.60 6.36 7.66
CA VAL A 21 -15.38 7.17 7.56
C VAL A 21 -14.22 6.52 8.31
N GLU A 22 -14.45 6.05 9.54
CA GLU A 22 -13.43 5.34 10.33
C GLU A 22 -12.99 4.02 9.66
N LEU A 23 -13.93 3.30 9.04
CA LEU A 23 -13.60 2.09 8.28
C LEU A 23 -12.73 2.39 7.06
N VAL A 24 -13.00 3.49 6.35
CA VAL A 24 -12.18 3.94 5.21
C VAL A 24 -10.79 4.31 5.67
N GLU A 25 -10.67 5.11 6.74
CA GLU A 25 -9.37 5.52 7.29
C GLU A 25 -8.52 4.31 7.68
N ALA A 26 -9.08 3.38 8.45
CA ALA A 26 -8.39 2.16 8.87
C ALA A 26 -7.98 1.27 7.66
N ALA A 27 -8.86 1.13 6.67
CA ALA A 27 -8.53 0.37 5.46
C ALA A 27 -7.42 1.04 4.62
N VAL A 28 -7.43 2.37 4.51
CA VAL A 28 -6.40 3.13 3.80
C VAL A 28 -5.06 3.06 4.52
N GLU A 29 -5.05 3.18 5.85
CA GLU A 29 -3.85 3.02 6.67
C GLU A 29 -3.25 1.63 6.51
N ASN A 30 -4.07 0.57 6.60
CA ASN A 30 -3.63 -0.80 6.40
C ASN A 30 -3.05 -1.04 4.99
N LEU A 31 -3.67 -0.49 3.95
CA LEU A 31 -3.12 -0.54 2.59
C LEU A 31 -1.78 0.21 2.47
N ALA A 32 -1.61 1.33 3.18
CA ALA A 32 -0.35 2.07 3.20
C ALA A 32 0.75 1.29 3.94
N LEU A 33 0.41 0.63 5.05
CA LEU A 33 1.33 -0.24 5.79
C LEU A 33 1.76 -1.45 4.96
N GLN A 34 0.83 -2.11 4.27
CA GLN A 34 1.14 -3.23 3.38
C GLN A 34 2.02 -2.84 2.19
N ARG A 35 1.86 -1.62 1.66
CA ARG A 35 2.77 -1.12 0.61
C ARG A 35 4.18 -0.87 1.13
N ARG A 36 4.34 -0.59 2.43
CA ARG A 36 5.64 -0.38 3.09
C ARG A 36 6.28 -1.70 3.52
N ASP A 37 5.48 -2.71 3.84
CA ASP A 37 5.94 -4.05 4.20
C ASP A 37 6.22 -4.90 2.94
N MET A 38 7.42 -4.73 2.38
CA MET A 38 7.89 -5.43 1.18
C MET A 38 8.08 -6.95 1.38
N ALA A 39 7.98 -7.47 2.62
CA ALA A 39 8.09 -8.89 2.90
C ALA A 39 6.80 -9.68 2.54
N GLN A 40 5.65 -9.01 2.49
CA GLN A 40 4.37 -9.64 2.14
C GLN A 40 4.08 -9.51 0.64
N THR A 41 4.57 -10.48 -0.14
CA THR A 41 4.32 -10.54 -1.60
C THR A 41 2.85 -10.81 -1.95
N ARG A 42 2.02 -11.22 -0.98
CA ARG A 42 0.57 -11.38 -1.17
C ARG A 42 -0.15 -10.18 -0.57
N ARG A 43 -0.81 -9.39 -1.42
CA ARG A 43 -1.76 -8.34 -1.01
C ARG A 43 -2.90 -8.99 -0.23
N THR A 44 -2.81 -8.99 1.08
CA THR A 44 -3.85 -9.48 1.99
C THR A 44 -4.89 -8.38 2.15
N ILE A 45 -6.14 -8.64 1.78
CA ILE A 45 -7.20 -7.64 1.95
C ILE A 45 -7.50 -7.52 3.44
N SER A 46 -7.45 -6.30 3.97
CA SER A 46 -7.76 -6.05 5.39
C SER A 46 -9.23 -6.34 5.69
N PRO A 47 -9.58 -6.72 6.93
CA PRO A 47 -10.97 -6.93 7.33
C PRO A 47 -11.87 -5.71 7.08
N GLU A 48 -11.34 -4.50 7.28
CA GLU A 48 -12.07 -3.24 7.06
C GLU A 48 -12.33 -3.00 5.57
N ALA A 49 -11.35 -3.26 4.71
CA ALA A 49 -11.53 -3.17 3.27
C ALA A 49 -12.53 -4.22 2.75
N ALA A 50 -12.50 -5.44 3.32
CA ALA A 50 -13.46 -6.48 3.01
C ALA A 50 -14.88 -6.10 3.47
N GLU A 51 -15.03 -5.51 4.66
CA GLU A 51 -16.29 -4.99 5.17
C GLU A 51 -16.89 -3.92 4.24
N LEU A 52 -16.08 -2.91 3.89
CA LEU A 52 -16.48 -1.89 2.92
C LEU A 52 -16.87 -2.50 1.58
N GLY A 53 -16.15 -3.52 1.13
CA GLY A 53 -16.50 -4.27 -0.08
C GLY A 53 -17.88 -4.93 0.00
N VAL A 54 -18.22 -5.58 1.10
CA VAL A 54 -19.54 -6.24 1.28
C VAL A 54 -20.67 -5.20 1.34
N LEU A 55 -20.48 -4.12 2.11
CA LEU A 55 -21.49 -3.06 2.24
C LEU A 55 -21.73 -2.33 0.91
N ALA A 56 -20.66 -2.00 0.19
CA ALA A 56 -20.77 -1.35 -1.11
C ALA A 56 -21.34 -2.28 -2.18
N LEU A 57 -21.06 -3.59 -2.12
CA LEU A 57 -21.65 -4.56 -3.05
C LEU A 57 -23.19 -4.52 -3.00
N TYR A 58 -23.77 -4.46 -1.80
CA TYR A 58 -25.21 -4.28 -1.64
C TYR A 58 -25.68 -2.97 -2.28
N CYS A 59 -24.97 -1.86 -2.02
CA CYS A 59 -25.30 -0.53 -2.56
C CYS A 59 -25.26 -0.47 -4.10
N LEU A 60 -24.30 -1.18 -4.70
CA LEU A 60 -24.08 -1.22 -6.15
C LEU A 60 -25.03 -2.14 -6.92
N VAL A 61 -25.69 -3.08 -6.23
CA VAL A 61 -26.61 -4.05 -6.84
C VAL A 61 -28.07 -3.72 -6.53
N GLU A 62 -28.40 -3.38 -5.28
CA GLU A 62 -29.79 -3.15 -4.85
C GLU A 62 -30.04 -1.74 -4.29
N GLY A 63 -29.01 -1.06 -3.78
CA GLY A 63 -29.20 0.20 -3.03
C GLY A 63 -29.33 1.47 -3.87
N SER A 64 -29.01 1.43 -5.16
CA SER A 64 -29.13 2.58 -6.09
C SER A 64 -30.38 2.44 -6.96
N SER A 65 -30.87 3.55 -7.54
CA SER A 65 -32.05 3.51 -8.42
C SER A 65 -31.84 2.62 -9.66
N GLN A 66 -30.59 2.44 -10.07
CA GLN A 66 -30.19 1.51 -11.12
C GLN A 66 -28.98 0.67 -10.68
N PRO A 67 -29.00 -0.66 -10.90
CA PRO A 67 -27.88 -1.51 -10.55
C PRO A 67 -26.64 -1.14 -11.38
N LEU A 68 -25.57 -0.76 -10.70
CA LEU A 68 -24.28 -0.40 -11.29
C LEU A 68 -23.41 -1.63 -11.54
N LEU A 69 -23.49 -2.64 -10.66
CA LEU A 69 -22.84 -3.93 -10.87
C LEU A 69 -23.83 -4.94 -11.45
N VAL A 70 -23.71 -5.22 -12.74
CA VAL A 70 -24.49 -6.26 -13.43
C VAL A 70 -23.52 -7.24 -14.09
N ARG A 71 -23.84 -8.53 -14.07
CA ARG A 71 -23.06 -9.53 -14.80
C ARG A 71 -23.07 -9.17 -16.29
N SER A 72 -21.88 -9.03 -16.85
CA SER A 72 -21.72 -8.62 -18.23
C SER A 72 -21.39 -9.84 -19.10
N GLY A 73 -22.31 -10.21 -19.99
CA GLY A 73 -22.00 -11.10 -21.12
C GLY A 73 -21.36 -10.37 -22.30
N GLU A 74 -21.16 -9.06 -22.20
CA GLU A 74 -20.71 -8.21 -23.29
C GLU A 74 -19.20 -8.30 -23.51
N ARG A 75 -18.83 -8.32 -24.79
CA ARG A 75 -17.44 -8.19 -25.24
C ARG A 75 -17.26 -6.80 -25.84
N ILE A 76 -16.24 -6.09 -25.38
CA ILE A 76 -15.75 -4.87 -26.05
C ILE A 76 -14.44 -5.24 -26.72
N GLU A 77 -14.29 -4.95 -28.02
CA GLU A 77 -13.04 -5.19 -28.76
C GLU A 77 -12.50 -6.63 -28.64
N GLY A 78 -13.40 -7.60 -28.50
CA GLY A 78 -13.05 -9.02 -28.37
C GLY A 78 -12.66 -9.48 -26.96
N VAL A 79 -12.56 -8.57 -25.99
CA VAL A 79 -12.26 -8.86 -24.58
C VAL A 79 -13.55 -8.82 -23.75
N TYR A 80 -13.73 -9.79 -22.85
CA TYR A 80 -14.86 -9.77 -21.91
C TYR A 80 -14.69 -8.63 -20.92
N ARG A 81 -15.75 -7.84 -20.68
CA ARG A 81 -15.74 -6.85 -19.58
C ARG A 81 -15.48 -7.57 -18.25
N ALA A 82 -14.86 -6.85 -17.32
CA ALA A 82 -14.56 -7.38 -16.00
C ALA A 82 -15.83 -7.83 -15.26
N GLU A 83 -15.79 -9.00 -14.64
CA GLU A 83 -16.92 -9.49 -13.85
C GLU A 83 -16.99 -8.75 -12.50
N PRO A 84 -18.17 -8.62 -11.88
CA PRO A 84 -18.32 -7.93 -10.59
C PRO A 84 -17.32 -8.35 -9.50
N PRO A 85 -16.96 -9.64 -9.33
CA PRO A 85 -15.93 -10.03 -8.36
C PRO A 85 -14.55 -9.43 -8.65
N GLN A 86 -14.18 -9.27 -9.93
CA GLN A 86 -12.90 -8.68 -10.34
C GLN A 86 -12.89 -7.17 -10.07
N ILE A 87 -14.01 -6.49 -10.33
CA ILE A 87 -14.18 -5.07 -10.01
C ILE A 87 -14.04 -4.85 -8.50
N MET A 88 -14.77 -5.65 -7.71
CA MET A 88 -14.73 -5.56 -6.25
C MET A 88 -13.33 -5.82 -5.69
N GLU A 89 -12.63 -6.83 -6.21
CA GLU A 89 -11.25 -7.13 -5.83
C GLU A 89 -10.32 -5.92 -6.03
N LYS A 90 -10.46 -5.20 -7.14
CA LYS A 90 -9.65 -3.99 -7.41
C LYS A 90 -10.04 -2.82 -6.53
N LEU A 91 -11.33 -2.65 -6.26
CA LEU A 91 -11.81 -1.58 -5.38
C LEU A 91 -11.28 -1.75 -3.96
N VAL A 92 -11.35 -2.96 -3.38
CA VAL A 92 -10.87 -3.21 -2.01
C VAL A 92 -9.33 -3.22 -1.89
N SER A 93 -8.62 -3.39 -3.00
CA SER A 93 -7.15 -3.49 -3.01
C SER A 93 -6.43 -2.17 -3.26
N THR A 94 -7.16 -1.07 -3.50
CA THR A 94 -6.57 0.23 -3.87
C THR A 94 -7.12 1.33 -2.98
N THR A 95 -6.26 2.29 -2.61
CA THR A 95 -6.65 3.45 -1.78
C THR A 95 -7.85 4.19 -2.37
N ASN A 96 -7.79 4.55 -3.66
CA ASN A 96 -8.88 5.26 -4.33
C ASN A 96 -10.14 4.40 -4.45
N GLY A 97 -9.99 3.09 -4.63
CA GLY A 97 -11.11 2.16 -4.66
C GLY A 97 -11.81 2.12 -3.30
N VAL A 98 -11.07 1.95 -2.21
CA VAL A 98 -11.62 1.94 -0.84
C VAL A 98 -12.33 3.25 -0.49
N LYS A 99 -11.75 4.41 -0.85
CA LYS A 99 -12.40 5.70 -0.66
C LYS A 99 -13.69 5.83 -1.48
N GLN A 100 -13.69 5.37 -2.74
CA GLN A 100 -14.87 5.32 -3.58
C GLN A 100 -15.96 4.41 -3.01
N LEU A 101 -15.60 3.24 -2.45
CA LEU A 101 -16.54 2.36 -1.74
C LEU A 101 -17.18 3.08 -0.55
N GLY A 102 -16.38 3.81 0.23
CA GLY A 102 -16.88 4.65 1.32
C GLY A 102 -17.92 5.66 0.85
N GLN A 103 -17.62 6.40 -0.22
CA GLN A 103 -18.54 7.39 -0.77
C GLN A 103 -19.86 6.76 -1.25
N ILE A 104 -19.79 5.62 -1.96
CA ILE A 104 -20.98 4.89 -2.43
C ILE A 104 -21.90 4.54 -1.26
N ILE A 105 -21.33 4.02 -0.18
CA ILE A 105 -22.11 3.61 1.00
C ILE A 105 -22.78 4.82 1.65
N LEU A 106 -22.06 5.95 1.80
CA LEU A 106 -22.60 7.17 2.40
C LEU A 106 -23.75 7.74 1.57
N ASP A 107 -23.59 7.82 0.25
CA ASP A 107 -24.63 8.37 -0.62
C ASP A 107 -25.90 7.51 -0.62
N VAL A 108 -25.74 6.19 -0.76
CA VAL A 108 -26.89 5.27 -0.76
C VAL A 108 -27.61 5.27 0.60
N ARG A 109 -26.87 5.27 1.72
CA ARG A 109 -27.48 5.35 3.05
C ARG A 109 -28.26 6.64 3.28
N ALA A 110 -27.87 7.72 2.62
CA ALA A 110 -28.57 8.99 2.67
C ALA A 110 -29.67 9.14 1.59
N GLY A 111 -29.94 8.08 0.80
CA GLY A 111 -30.96 8.09 -0.25
C GLY A 111 -30.58 8.89 -1.50
N ARG A 112 -29.28 9.06 -1.74
CA ARG A 112 -28.72 9.79 -2.90
C ARG A 112 -28.14 8.82 -3.92
N GLU A 113 -28.06 9.27 -5.17
CA GLU A 113 -27.30 8.55 -6.19
C GLU A 113 -25.80 8.54 -5.84
N PRO A 114 -25.11 7.38 -5.98
CA PRO A 114 -23.68 7.32 -5.74
C PRO A 114 -22.94 8.30 -6.66
N ARG A 115 -22.10 9.15 -6.08
CA ARG A 115 -21.24 10.03 -6.88
C ARG A 115 -19.88 9.40 -7.16
N GLN A 116 -19.28 9.79 -8.27
CA GLN A 116 -17.87 9.55 -8.52
C GLN A 116 -17.03 10.45 -7.60
N LEU A 117 -16.09 9.86 -6.90
CA LEU A 117 -15.12 10.55 -6.07
C LEU A 117 -13.89 10.88 -6.93
N ALA A 118 -13.39 12.12 -6.86
CA ALA A 118 -12.17 12.45 -7.60
C ALA A 118 -10.95 11.77 -6.95
N PHE A 119 -9.88 11.60 -7.73
CA PHE A 119 -8.65 10.97 -7.24
C PHE A 119 -8.07 11.74 -6.06
N GLY A 120 -7.81 11.04 -4.96
CA GLY A 120 -7.24 11.61 -3.74
C GLY A 120 -8.26 12.22 -2.77
N GLU A 121 -9.47 12.56 -3.21
CA GLU A 121 -10.52 13.08 -2.32
C GLU A 121 -10.94 12.06 -1.26
N ASP A 122 -11.36 12.56 -0.11
CA ASP A 122 -11.94 11.76 0.97
C ASP A 122 -13.46 11.65 0.82
N PRO A 123 -14.05 10.52 1.27
CA PRO A 123 -15.50 10.37 1.26
C PRO A 123 -16.14 11.32 2.27
N VAL A 124 -17.24 11.96 1.86
CA VAL A 124 -17.98 12.93 2.66
C VAL A 124 -19.47 12.64 2.56
N ASP A 125 -20.15 12.63 3.71
CA ASP A 125 -21.61 12.53 3.77
C ASP A 125 -22.27 13.89 3.56
N LEU A 126 -22.15 14.42 2.35
CA LEU A 126 -22.72 15.70 1.97
C LEU A 126 -23.19 15.68 0.52
N TYR A 127 -24.37 16.25 0.28
CA TYR A 127 -24.89 16.40 -1.08
C TYR A 127 -24.11 17.47 -1.85
N MET A 128 -23.57 17.10 -3.01
CA MET A 128 -22.83 18.01 -3.88
C MET A 128 -23.56 18.16 -5.22
N PRO A 129 -24.20 19.31 -5.49
CA PRO A 129 -25.09 19.50 -6.65
C PRO A 129 -24.38 19.48 -8.01
N GLY A 130 -23.05 19.52 -8.05
CA GLY A 130 -22.25 19.42 -9.28
C GLY A 130 -21.40 18.15 -9.37
N ALA A 131 -21.56 17.20 -8.43
CA ALA A 131 -20.76 15.98 -8.45
C ALA A 131 -21.19 15.07 -9.60
N THR A 132 -20.22 14.53 -10.33
CA THR A 132 -20.47 13.57 -11.40
C THR A 132 -21.09 12.29 -10.83
N PRO A 133 -22.22 11.79 -11.36
CA PRO A 133 -22.79 10.54 -10.92
C PRO A 133 -21.86 9.37 -11.27
N LEU A 134 -21.78 8.39 -10.37
CA LEU A 134 -21.04 7.16 -10.63
C LEU A 134 -21.79 6.31 -11.68
N ASN A 135 -21.10 5.88 -12.72
CA ASN A 135 -21.65 5.00 -13.74
C ASN A 135 -20.84 3.68 -13.81
N ARG A 136 -21.28 2.75 -14.65
CA ARG A 136 -20.63 1.44 -14.80
C ARG A 136 -19.22 1.55 -15.38
N ASP A 137 -19.01 2.46 -16.34
CA ASP A 137 -17.72 2.64 -17.00
C ASP A 137 -16.65 3.15 -16.03
N HIS A 138 -17.02 3.98 -15.06
CA HIS A 138 -16.14 4.39 -13.97
C HIS A 138 -15.69 3.19 -13.11
N LEU A 139 -16.58 2.23 -12.84
CA LEU A 139 -16.23 1.02 -12.10
C LEU A 139 -15.29 0.11 -12.90
N TYR A 140 -15.50 -0.02 -14.22
CA TYR A 140 -14.60 -0.78 -15.10
C TYR A 140 -13.20 -0.16 -15.18
N ALA A 141 -13.10 1.18 -15.15
CA ALA A 141 -11.83 1.88 -15.20
C ALA A 141 -10.88 1.50 -14.05
N TYR A 142 -11.38 1.12 -12.86
CA TYR A 142 -10.53 0.62 -11.76
C TYR A 142 -9.81 -0.68 -12.11
N VAL A 143 -10.42 -1.53 -12.94
CA VAL A 143 -9.80 -2.78 -13.39
C VAL A 143 -8.76 -2.51 -14.47
N GLU A 144 -9.06 -1.64 -15.42
CA GLU A 144 -8.10 -1.23 -16.46
C GLU A 144 -6.89 -0.50 -15.88
N GLN A 145 -7.11 0.44 -14.97
CA GLN A 145 -6.04 1.17 -14.30
C GLN A 145 -5.15 0.23 -13.49
N ALA A 146 -5.74 -0.68 -12.70
CA ALA A 146 -4.95 -1.66 -11.97
C ALA A 146 -4.18 -2.62 -12.88
N SER A 147 -4.69 -2.90 -14.08
CA SER A 147 -4.01 -3.73 -15.09
C SER A 147 -2.85 -2.97 -15.74
N ARG A 148 -3.01 -1.67 -15.99
CA ARG A 148 -1.94 -0.77 -16.44
C ARG A 148 -0.89 -0.50 -15.35
N SER A 149 -1.27 -0.48 -14.07
CA SER A 149 -0.32 -0.36 -12.95
C SER A 149 0.41 -1.66 -12.60
N THR A 150 -0.03 -2.80 -13.13
CA THR A 150 0.73 -4.07 -13.09
C THR A 150 1.61 -4.27 -14.31
N ALA A 151 1.38 -3.55 -15.41
CA ALA A 151 2.47 -3.26 -16.33
C ALA A 151 3.41 -2.34 -15.55
N VAL A 152 4.63 -2.80 -15.32
CA VAL A 152 5.72 -2.03 -14.73
C VAL A 152 5.63 -0.62 -15.31
N GLN A 153 5.26 0.38 -14.49
CA GLN A 153 5.69 1.74 -14.78
C GLN A 153 7.22 1.63 -14.76
N GLU A 154 7.82 1.55 -15.94
CA GLU A 154 9.17 2.02 -16.16
C GLU A 154 9.13 3.52 -15.87
N ASP A 155 8.99 3.87 -14.60
CA ASP A 155 9.43 5.17 -14.12
C ASP A 155 10.92 5.19 -14.43
N ASP A 156 11.30 6.11 -15.30
CA ASP A 156 12.70 6.40 -15.62
C ASP A 156 13.53 6.30 -14.31
N PRO A 157 14.58 5.45 -14.28
CA PRO A 157 15.27 5.09 -13.04
C PRO A 157 15.85 6.30 -12.30
N GLU A 158 16.14 7.40 -13.01
CA GLU A 158 16.56 8.66 -12.41
C GLU A 158 15.42 9.35 -11.65
N THR A 159 14.22 9.38 -12.23
CA THR A 159 13.04 9.96 -11.60
C THR A 159 12.62 9.16 -10.36
N ALA A 160 12.65 7.83 -10.44
CA ALA A 160 12.40 6.97 -9.28
C ALA A 160 13.43 7.22 -8.18
N ARG A 161 14.73 7.21 -8.52
CA ARG A 161 15.83 7.52 -7.59
C ARG A 161 15.64 8.87 -6.92
N GLN A 162 15.28 9.91 -7.65
CA GLN A 162 15.13 11.26 -7.13
C GLN A 162 13.96 11.38 -6.15
N VAL A 163 12.84 10.69 -6.42
CA VAL A 163 11.71 10.59 -5.48
C VAL A 163 12.13 9.89 -4.19
N TYR A 164 12.95 8.83 -4.28
CA TYR A 164 13.44 8.11 -3.10
C TYR A 164 14.51 8.89 -2.31
N GLU A 165 15.42 9.58 -2.99
CA GLU A 165 16.40 10.48 -2.35
C GLU A 165 15.70 11.61 -1.59
N ASN A 166 14.63 12.18 -2.16
CA ASN A 166 13.82 13.18 -1.49
C ASN A 166 13.11 12.62 -0.26
N LYS A 167 12.53 11.42 -0.35
CA LYS A 167 11.93 10.73 0.81
C LYS A 167 12.93 10.46 1.93
N LEU A 168 14.13 9.99 1.61
CA LEU A 168 15.19 9.78 2.60
C LEU A 168 15.60 11.10 3.26
N ARG A 169 15.76 12.16 2.47
CA ARG A 169 16.09 13.49 2.98
C ARG A 169 15.01 14.02 3.92
N ASP A 170 13.74 13.79 3.61
CA ASP A 170 12.62 14.22 4.44
C ASP A 170 12.56 13.42 5.74
N CYS A 171 12.77 12.09 5.69
CA CYS A 171 12.89 11.28 6.91
C CYS A 171 14.07 11.70 7.80
N VAL A 172 15.21 12.06 7.22
CA VAL A 172 16.36 12.58 7.99
C VAL A 172 16.02 13.92 8.64
N LYS A 173 15.35 14.82 7.94
CA LYS A 173 14.88 16.09 8.53
C LYS A 173 13.88 15.88 9.65
N GLU A 174 12.93 14.96 9.48
CA GLU A 174 11.97 14.60 10.54
C GLU A 174 12.71 14.06 11.77
N MET A 175 13.72 13.21 11.57
CA MET A 175 14.57 12.69 12.65
C MET A 175 15.38 13.81 13.33
N GLU A 176 15.94 14.75 12.59
CA GLU A 176 16.62 15.93 13.14
C GLU A 176 15.68 16.80 13.99
N VAL A 177 14.45 17.02 13.52
CA VAL A 177 13.42 17.77 14.26
C VAL A 177 13.03 17.04 15.54
N LEU A 178 12.86 15.72 15.49
CA LEU A 178 12.57 14.89 16.67
C LEU A 178 13.73 14.95 17.68
N VAL A 179 14.97 14.79 17.24
CA VAL A 179 16.17 14.90 18.08
C VAL A 179 16.28 16.28 18.72
N GLN A 180 15.98 17.34 17.97
CA GLN A 180 15.94 18.70 18.52
C GLN A 180 14.78 18.90 19.51
N GLY A 181 13.63 18.29 19.27
CA GLY A 181 12.49 18.30 20.19
C GLY A 181 12.83 17.62 21.51
N VAL A 182 13.46 16.45 21.44
CA VAL A 182 13.94 15.68 22.60
C VAL A 182 15.00 16.48 23.39
N LYS A 183 15.92 17.19 22.73
CA LYS A 183 16.89 18.08 23.39
C LYS A 183 16.24 19.27 24.14
N LYS A 184 15.02 19.66 23.79
CA LYS A 184 14.30 20.77 24.45
C LYS A 184 13.55 20.33 25.71
N VAL A 185 13.44 19.03 25.98
CA VAL A 185 12.79 18.51 27.18
C VAL A 185 13.75 18.70 28.37
N LYS A 186 13.49 19.76 29.14
CA LYS A 186 14.24 20.14 30.35
C LYS A 186 13.41 19.89 31.59
N ASP A 187 14.05 19.53 32.71
CA ASP A 187 13.40 19.50 34.03
C ASP A 187 13.22 20.94 34.58
N GLY A 188 12.37 21.13 35.60
CA GLY A 188 12.14 22.41 36.27
C GLY A 188 13.38 23.14 36.81
N GLY A 189 14.55 22.49 36.86
CA GLY A 189 15.87 23.06 37.15
C GLY A 189 16.69 23.50 35.93
N GLY A 190 16.24 23.25 34.69
CA GLY A 190 16.86 23.75 33.46
C GLY A 190 17.84 22.80 32.74
N ASP A 191 18.06 21.61 33.30
CA ASP A 191 18.96 20.57 32.75
C ASP A 191 18.25 19.65 31.75
N ILE A 192 19.00 19.11 30.77
CA ILE A 192 18.49 18.21 29.72
C ILE A 192 18.27 16.81 30.33
N LEU A 193 17.03 16.34 30.36
CA LEU A 193 16.63 15.08 31.03
C LEU A 193 17.29 13.81 30.43
N VAL A 194 17.63 13.86 29.15
CA VAL A 194 18.21 12.74 28.39
C VAL A 194 19.62 12.37 28.88
N GLU A 195 20.40 13.34 29.35
CA GLU A 195 21.77 13.08 29.84
C GLU A 195 21.80 12.42 31.22
N ARG A 196 20.71 12.48 31.99
CA ARG A 196 20.64 11.97 33.37
C ARG A 196 19.99 10.60 33.53
N VAL A 197 18.94 10.31 32.75
CA VAL A 197 18.10 9.11 32.97
C VAL A 197 18.32 8.04 31.90
N GLY A 198 18.93 8.40 30.77
CA GLY A 198 18.95 7.55 29.58
C GLY A 198 17.56 7.46 28.94
N LEU A 199 17.52 7.30 27.62
CA LEU A 199 16.29 7.11 26.87
C LEU A 199 15.64 5.78 27.27
N SER A 200 14.31 5.70 27.34
CA SER A 200 13.62 4.41 27.45
C SER A 200 13.81 3.66 26.12
N LEU A 201 14.84 2.81 26.08
CA LEU A 201 15.39 2.17 24.88
C LEU A 201 14.39 1.33 24.06
N SER A 202 13.14 1.11 24.48
CA SER A 202 12.25 0.16 23.81
C SER A 202 11.73 0.63 22.44
N GLU A 203 11.30 1.88 22.31
CA GLU A 203 10.72 2.38 21.05
C GLU A 203 11.80 2.78 20.03
N GLU A 204 12.92 3.32 20.51
CA GLU A 204 14.05 3.70 19.67
C GLU A 204 14.92 2.50 19.25
N LEU A 205 15.03 1.43 20.04
CA LEU A 205 15.63 0.17 19.57
C LEU A 205 14.81 -0.45 18.43
N VAL A 206 13.49 -0.28 18.41
CA VAL A 206 12.66 -0.73 17.30
C VAL A 206 12.97 0.10 16.05
N MET A 207 13.14 1.41 16.18
CA MET A 207 13.54 2.28 15.07
C MET A 207 14.98 2.00 14.58
N LEU A 208 15.94 1.82 15.49
CA LEU A 208 17.33 1.50 15.15
C LEU A 208 17.47 0.09 14.56
N SER A 209 16.74 -0.91 15.06
CA SER A 209 16.70 -2.27 14.49
C SER A 209 16.02 -2.28 13.11
N ARG A 210 15.03 -1.42 12.89
CA ARG A 210 14.43 -1.21 11.58
C ARG A 210 15.41 -0.56 10.60
N LEU A 211 16.14 0.47 11.02
CA LEU A 211 17.13 1.13 10.16
C LEU A 211 18.33 0.22 9.86
N THR A 212 18.78 -0.60 10.82
CA THR A 212 19.85 -1.59 10.58
C THR A 212 19.39 -2.76 9.72
N SER A 213 18.13 -3.20 9.82
CA SER A 213 17.58 -4.20 8.91
C SER A 213 17.42 -3.65 7.48
N GLU A 214 17.02 -2.39 7.32
CA GLU A 214 17.02 -1.71 6.02
C GLU A 214 18.44 -1.58 5.44
N LEU A 215 19.43 -1.16 6.24
CA LEU A 215 20.83 -1.03 5.81
C LEU A 215 21.47 -2.37 5.44
N THR A 216 21.27 -3.43 6.23
CA THR A 216 21.82 -4.77 5.94
C THR A 216 21.19 -5.37 4.69
N TYR A 217 19.90 -5.12 4.45
CA TYR A 217 19.23 -5.50 3.21
C TYR A 217 19.81 -4.77 1.98
N TRP A 218 20.04 -3.47 2.10
CA TRP A 218 20.70 -2.70 1.02
C TRP A 218 22.14 -3.15 0.77
N ASN A 219 22.89 -3.50 1.82
CA ASN A 219 24.22 -4.10 1.67
C ASN A 219 24.13 -5.44 0.94
N GLY A 220 23.14 -6.28 1.25
CA GLY A 220 22.91 -7.53 0.54
C GLY A 220 22.48 -7.35 -0.93
N ILE A 221 21.77 -6.27 -1.27
CA ILE A 221 21.46 -5.92 -2.67
C ILE A 221 22.72 -5.39 -3.38
N ALA A 222 23.50 -4.55 -2.70
CA ALA A 222 24.75 -4.02 -3.22
C ALA A 222 25.77 -5.15 -3.48
N GLU A 223 25.91 -6.11 -2.56
CA GLU A 223 26.72 -7.32 -2.74
C GLU A 223 26.19 -8.23 -3.85
N ARG A 224 24.87 -8.34 -4.05
CA ARG A 224 24.32 -9.12 -5.18
C ARG A 224 24.55 -8.45 -6.54
N ARG A 225 24.66 -7.12 -6.57
CA ARG A 225 24.95 -6.35 -7.79
C ARG A 225 26.45 -6.25 -8.07
N ASN A 226 27.27 -6.17 -7.02
CA ASN A 226 28.72 -6.19 -7.05
C ASN A 226 29.20 -7.29 -6.09
N PRO A 227 29.17 -8.58 -6.51
CA PRO A 227 29.69 -9.64 -5.67
C PRO A 227 31.15 -9.34 -5.35
N PRO A 228 31.59 -9.50 -4.09
CA PRO A 228 33.00 -9.35 -3.77
C PRO A 228 33.78 -10.31 -4.67
N THR A 229 34.65 -9.77 -5.52
CA THR A 229 35.64 -10.53 -6.26
C THR A 229 36.68 -11.03 -5.26
N SER A 230 36.30 -11.99 -4.43
CA SER A 230 37.22 -12.92 -3.79
C SER A 230 37.22 -14.19 -4.65
N ARG A 231 37.79 -14.05 -5.84
CA ARG A 231 38.63 -15.13 -6.35
C ARG A 231 40.02 -14.65 -5.96
N ASP A 232 40.43 -15.06 -4.76
CA ASP A 232 41.85 -15.20 -4.49
C ASP A 232 42.34 -16.10 -5.63
N GLU A 233 43.00 -15.48 -6.61
CA GLU A 233 44.03 -16.15 -7.36
C GLU A 233 45.06 -16.53 -6.29
N GLU A 234 44.85 -17.70 -5.69
CA GLU A 234 45.94 -18.47 -5.15
C GLU A 234 46.88 -18.65 -6.35
N ASP A 235 47.92 -17.82 -6.38
CA ASP A 235 49.13 -18.06 -7.11
C ASP A 235 49.59 -19.48 -6.74
N GLU A 236 49.16 -20.47 -7.52
CA GLU A 236 49.85 -21.74 -7.64
C GLU A 236 51.19 -21.46 -8.36
N ASP A 237 52.08 -20.74 -7.67
CA ASP A 237 53.52 -20.91 -7.84
C ASP A 237 53.86 -22.28 -7.24
N PHE A 238 53.45 -23.34 -7.95
CA PHE A 238 54.06 -24.65 -7.81
C PHE A 238 55.40 -24.59 -8.53
N ASP A 239 56.38 -24.00 -7.85
CA ASP A 239 57.80 -24.17 -8.12
C ASP A 239 58.12 -25.67 -8.05
N ALA A 240 58.00 -26.35 -9.19
CA ALA A 240 58.51 -27.68 -9.41
C ALA A 240 60.02 -27.60 -9.65
N ASP A 241 60.77 -27.14 -8.64
CA ASP A 241 62.21 -27.34 -8.56
C ASP A 241 62.45 -28.66 -7.82
N TRP A 242 62.23 -29.77 -8.53
CA TRP A 242 62.79 -31.06 -8.18
C TRP A 242 63.93 -31.34 -9.15
N ASP A 243 65.08 -30.73 -8.88
CA ASP A 243 66.35 -31.31 -9.25
C ASP A 243 67.25 -31.46 -8.01
N GLU A 244 67.98 -32.57 -8.01
CA GLU A 244 69.00 -33.00 -7.05
C GLU A 244 68.54 -33.67 -5.74
N SER A 245 68.40 -35.00 -5.83
CA SER A 245 69.13 -35.86 -4.88
C SER A 245 70.05 -36.77 -5.67
N ALA A 246 71.33 -36.71 -5.26
CA ALA A 246 72.46 -37.53 -5.66
C ALA A 246 72.25 -39.03 -5.45
#